data_AF-A0A285UJ24-F1
#
_entry.id   AF-A0A285UJ24-F1
#
_cell.length_a   1.000
_cell.length_b   1.000
_cell.length_c   1.000
_cell.angle_alpha   90.00
_cell.angle_beta   90.00
_cell.angle_gamma   90.00
#
_symmetry.space_group_name_H-M   'P 1'
#
loop_
_entity.id
_entity.type
_entity.pdbx_description
1 polymer ?
#
loop_
_entity_poly.entity_id
_entity_poly.type
_entity_poly.pdbx_seq_one_letter_code
_entity_poly.pdbx_strand_id
1 'polypeptide(L)'
;MDKHFYLKLVYSKWTLIFTAIVIVLNLASALLLNPDTAGLMPVLNLANLFIVLYLTANYMNVHVLMTYNKSHEFFMALPANKRDIIRTDYIFHIFMTLLSIFVIFTFSLVQDGFHHLFGMIMITGVNLLIASLYYTFFAAEWFKNVNIMVALYLVPMGFTFMFYYMPMLNLLGADLSTIPQWEFILYTLPYFVLAAGILTFAVTYFTAQKQAAKSDVI
;
A
#
# COMPACT_ATOMS: atom_id res chain seq x y z
N MET A 1 -22.81 -4.48 -5.92
CA MET A 1 -21.54 -4.22 -5.22
C MET A 1 -21.71 -4.78 -3.82
N ASP A 2 -20.87 -5.73 -3.41
CA ASP A 2 -21.08 -6.45 -2.14
C ASP A 2 -21.11 -5.47 -0.96
N LYS A 3 -22.13 -5.60 -0.09
CA LYS A 3 -22.31 -4.76 1.11
C LYS A 3 -21.04 -4.71 1.97
N HIS A 4 -20.27 -5.80 1.96
CA HIS A 4 -18.99 -5.92 2.64
C HIS A 4 -17.91 -4.97 2.09
N PHE A 5 -17.83 -4.79 0.77
CA PHE A 5 -16.88 -3.85 0.16
C PHE A 5 -17.23 -2.40 0.51
N TYR A 6 -18.52 -2.06 0.46
CA TYR A 6 -19.00 -0.73 0.87
C TYR A 6 -18.65 -0.44 2.34
N LEU A 7 -18.85 -1.42 3.21
CA LEU A 7 -18.51 -1.31 4.62
C LEU A 7 -17.00 -1.01 4.81
N LYS A 8 -16.11 -1.66 4.05
CA LYS A 8 -14.66 -1.36 4.07
C LYS A 8 -14.34 0.08 3.68
N LEU A 9 -15.03 0.62 2.68
CA LEU A 9 -14.89 2.02 2.28
C LEU A 9 -15.33 2.97 3.41
N VAL A 10 -16.43 2.65 4.10
CA VAL A 10 -16.92 3.45 5.24
C VAL A 10 -15.90 3.46 6.38
N TYR A 11 -15.32 2.31 6.73
CA TYR A 11 -14.24 2.23 7.72
C TYR A 11 -12.97 2.98 7.29
N SER A 12 -12.77 3.15 5.99
CA SER A 12 -11.63 3.88 5.41
C SER A 12 -11.88 5.33 5.08
N LYS A 13 -13.07 5.88 5.40
CA LYS A 13 -13.49 7.21 4.95
C LYS A 13 -12.45 8.30 5.22
N TRP A 14 -11.83 8.29 6.40
CA TRP A 14 -10.82 9.27 6.78
C TRP A 14 -9.53 9.11 5.99
N THR A 15 -9.09 7.87 5.74
CA THR A 15 -7.96 7.56 4.86
C THR A 15 -8.20 8.09 3.45
N LEU A 16 -9.41 7.87 2.91
CA LEU A 16 -9.79 8.32 1.57
C LEU A 16 -9.85 9.86 1.48
N ILE A 17 -10.44 10.52 2.48
CA ILE A 17 -10.48 11.98 2.55
C ILE A 17 -9.07 12.57 2.62
N PHE A 18 -8.21 12.05 3.51
CA PHE A 18 -6.84 12.54 3.62
C PHE A 18 -6.04 12.31 2.34
N THR A 19 -6.28 11.18 1.66
CA THR A 19 -5.68 10.88 0.35
C THR A 19 -6.07 11.90 -0.71
N ALA A 20 -7.37 12.22 -0.80
CA ALA A 20 -7.86 13.23 -1.73
C ALA A 20 -7.23 14.61 -1.46
N ILE A 21 -7.10 14.99 -0.18
CA ILE A 21 -6.44 16.24 0.20
C ILE A 21 -4.98 16.27 -0.27
N VAL A 22 -4.21 15.20 -0.03
CA VAL A 22 -2.79 15.13 -0.46
C VAL A 22 -2.65 15.22 -1.98
N ILE A 23 -3.52 14.54 -2.74
CA ILE A 23 -3.54 14.62 -4.20
C ILE A 23 -3.78 16.06 -4.66
N VAL A 24 -4.77 16.75 -4.08
CA VAL A 24 -5.08 18.14 -4.42
C VAL A 24 -3.89 19.05 -4.07
N LEU A 25 -3.24 18.84 -2.93
CA LEU A 25 -2.05 19.60 -2.54
C LEU A 25 -0.88 19.38 -3.50
N ASN A 26 -0.63 18.14 -3.92
CA ASN A 26 0.41 17.81 -4.90
C ASN A 26 0.13 18.51 -6.23
N LEU A 27 -1.09 18.38 -6.77
CA LEU A 27 -1.47 18.99 -8.04
C LEU A 27 -1.46 20.51 -7.99
N ALA A 28 -1.95 21.11 -6.91
CA ALA A 28 -1.89 22.56 -6.71
C ALA A 28 -0.44 23.05 -6.64
N SER A 29 0.46 22.28 -5.99
CA SER A 29 1.87 22.63 -5.90
C SER A 29 2.58 22.51 -7.25
N ALA A 30 2.25 21.49 -8.05
CA ALA A 30 2.80 21.33 -9.40
C ALA A 30 2.30 22.40 -10.40
N LEU A 31 1.05 22.87 -10.24
CA LEU A 31 0.40 23.77 -11.23
C LEU A 31 0.45 25.26 -10.87
N LEU A 32 0.48 25.62 -9.59
CA LEU A 32 0.24 26.99 -9.12
C LEU A 32 1.41 27.61 -8.35
N LEU A 33 2.39 26.82 -7.91
CA LEU A 33 3.44 27.31 -7.02
C LEU A 33 4.78 27.44 -7.76
N ASN A 34 5.33 28.66 -7.76
CA ASN A 34 6.68 28.96 -8.23
C ASN A 34 7.76 28.25 -7.39
N PRO A 35 8.99 28.09 -7.92
CA PRO A 35 10.10 27.34 -7.30
C PRO A 35 10.59 27.85 -5.93
N ASP A 36 10.05 28.94 -5.38
CA ASP A 36 10.41 29.48 -4.05
C ASP A 36 9.67 28.82 -2.87
N THR A 37 9.00 27.69 -3.07
CA THR A 37 8.24 26.96 -2.03
C THR A 37 9.09 26.04 -1.14
N ALA A 38 10.32 26.45 -0.82
CA ALA A 38 11.25 25.70 0.01
C ALA A 38 10.67 25.29 1.39
N GLY A 39 9.74 26.09 1.95
CA GLY A 39 9.07 25.79 3.21
C GLY A 39 7.92 24.77 3.12
N LEU A 40 7.31 24.61 1.94
CA LEU A 40 6.17 23.69 1.75
C LEU A 40 6.64 22.26 1.42
N MET A 41 7.81 22.12 0.78
CA MET A 41 8.33 20.83 0.34
C MET A 41 8.51 19.80 1.47
N PRO A 42 9.05 20.14 2.66
CA PRO A 42 9.14 19.18 3.77
C PRO A 42 7.77 18.68 4.24
N VAL A 43 6.75 19.55 4.22
CA VAL A 43 5.38 19.20 4.63
C VAL A 43 4.76 18.25 3.59
N LEU A 44 4.94 18.52 2.30
CA LEU A 44 4.49 17.64 1.23
C LEU A 44 5.19 16.28 1.29
N ASN A 45 6.50 16.24 1.52
CA ASN A 45 7.26 15.00 1.66
C ASN A 45 6.69 14.13 2.79
N LEU A 46 6.46 14.73 3.96
CA LEU A 46 5.94 14.04 5.13
C LEU A 46 4.50 13.58 4.93
N ALA A 47 3.65 14.41 4.31
CA ALA A 47 2.27 14.08 4.03
C ALA A 47 2.15 12.90 3.04
N ASN A 48 2.95 12.93 1.96
CA ASN A 48 3.00 11.85 0.97
C ASN A 48 3.55 10.54 1.57
N LEU A 49 4.60 10.62 2.39
CA LEU A 49 5.10 9.47 3.15
C LEU A 49 4.00 8.86 4.02
N PHE A 50 3.36 9.70 4.84
CA PHE A 50 2.38 9.25 5.81
C PHE A 50 1.19 8.59 5.11
N ILE A 51 0.66 9.21 4.06
CA ILE A 51 -0.50 8.64 3.37
C ILE A 51 -0.16 7.37 2.60
N VAL A 52 1.03 7.24 2.01
CA VAL A 52 1.46 6.02 1.33
C VAL A 52 1.54 4.86 2.32
N LEU A 53 2.21 5.06 3.47
CA LEU A 53 2.26 4.04 4.51
C LEU A 53 0.86 3.70 5.04
N TYR A 54 0.03 4.73 5.23
CA TYR A 54 -1.31 4.54 5.78
C TYR A 54 -2.25 3.83 4.81
N LEU A 55 -2.24 4.15 3.51
CA LEU A 55 -2.98 3.44 2.46
C LEU A 55 -2.56 1.97 2.37
N THR A 56 -1.26 1.76 2.49
CA THR A 56 -0.65 0.43 2.43
C THR A 56 -1.08 -0.43 3.63
N ALA A 57 -1.14 0.14 4.84
CA ALA A 57 -1.62 -0.54 6.04
C ALA A 57 -3.16 -0.55 6.19
N ASN A 58 -3.88 0.24 5.39
CA ASN A 58 -5.31 0.50 5.60
C ASN A 58 -6.17 -0.77 5.48
N TYR A 59 -5.86 -1.65 4.53
CA TYR A 59 -6.60 -2.90 4.37
C TYR A 59 -6.56 -3.77 5.63
N MET A 60 -5.41 -3.77 6.32
CA MET A 60 -5.22 -4.52 7.56
C MET A 60 -5.91 -3.84 8.74
N ASN A 61 -5.82 -2.50 8.83
CA ASN A 61 -6.52 -1.73 9.86
C ASN A 61 -8.05 -1.93 9.77
N VAL A 62 -8.60 -1.86 8.56
CA VAL A 62 -10.02 -2.14 8.30
C VAL A 62 -10.37 -3.57 8.68
N HIS A 63 -9.52 -4.55 8.34
CA HIS A 63 -9.75 -5.94 8.72
C HIS A 63 -9.85 -6.10 10.25
N VAL A 64 -8.91 -5.52 11.00
CA VAL A 64 -8.90 -5.54 12.47
C VAL A 64 -10.13 -4.85 13.06
N LEU A 65 -10.47 -3.65 12.57
CA LEU A 65 -11.66 -2.91 13.01
C LEU A 65 -12.95 -3.70 12.79
N MET A 66 -13.03 -4.44 11.68
CA MET A 66 -14.14 -5.33 11.40
C MET A 66 -14.19 -6.51 12.37
N THR A 67 -13.05 -7.11 12.75
CA THR A 67 -13.03 -8.22 13.72
C THR A 67 -13.54 -7.82 15.10
N TYR A 68 -13.33 -6.56 15.51
CA TYR A 68 -13.79 -6.05 16.80
C TYR A 68 -15.23 -5.53 16.81
N ASN A 69 -15.85 -5.32 15.64
CA ASN A 69 -17.20 -4.78 15.59
C ASN A 69 -18.26 -5.86 15.87
N LYS A 70 -19.19 -5.55 16.79
CA LYS A 70 -20.31 -6.42 17.19
C LYS A 70 -21.68 -5.83 16.84
N SER A 71 -21.76 -4.79 15.99
CA SER A 71 -23.03 -4.15 15.66
C SER A 71 -23.95 -5.05 14.83
N HIS A 72 -25.26 -4.91 15.00
CA HIS A 72 -26.26 -5.72 14.27
C HIS A 72 -26.18 -5.52 12.74
N GLU A 73 -25.94 -4.28 12.30
CA GLU A 73 -25.74 -3.95 10.88
C GLU A 73 -24.48 -4.58 10.29
N PHE A 74 -23.44 -4.81 11.11
CA PHE A 74 -22.23 -5.51 10.68
C PHE A 74 -22.53 -6.98 10.35
N PHE A 75 -23.30 -7.67 11.19
CA PHE A 75 -23.68 -9.06 10.97
C PHE A 75 -24.54 -9.27 9.70
N MET A 76 -25.38 -8.29 9.34
CA MET A 76 -26.17 -8.33 8.09
C MET A 76 -25.35 -7.97 6.83
N ALA A 77 -24.14 -7.42 7.01
CA ALA A 77 -23.24 -7.05 5.93
C ALA A 77 -22.07 -8.04 5.75
N LEU A 78 -21.95 -9.05 6.63
CA LEU A 78 -20.97 -10.12 6.50
C LEU A 78 -21.30 -10.99 5.28
N PRO A 79 -20.30 -11.32 4.44
CA PRO A 79 -20.54 -12.25 3.33
C PRO A 79 -20.93 -13.62 3.86
N ALA A 80 -21.83 -14.31 3.15
CA ALA A 80 -22.27 -15.64 3.53
C ALA A 80 -21.15 -16.70 3.37
N ASN A 81 -20.17 -16.44 2.49
CA ASN A 81 -19.12 -17.39 2.13
C ASN A 81 -17.72 -16.80 2.33
N LYS A 82 -16.77 -17.63 2.79
CA LYS A 82 -15.35 -17.27 2.96
C LYS A 82 -14.70 -16.80 1.65
N ARG A 83 -15.16 -17.35 0.53
CA ARG A 83 -14.72 -16.99 -0.82
C ARG A 83 -14.97 -15.53 -1.17
N ASP A 84 -16.12 -15.00 -0.74
CA ASP A 84 -16.53 -13.61 -1.01
C ASP A 84 -15.80 -12.62 -0.11
N ILE A 85 -15.48 -13.02 1.13
CA ILE A 85 -14.57 -12.27 2.02
C ILE A 85 -13.21 -12.12 1.33
N ILE A 86 -12.57 -13.22 0.92
CA ILE A 86 -11.25 -13.19 0.27
C ILE A 86 -11.29 -12.33 -1.00
N ARG A 87 -12.33 -12.49 -1.84
CA ARG A 87 -12.46 -11.68 -3.05
C ARG A 87 -12.56 -10.18 -2.73
N THR A 88 -13.38 -9.81 -1.75
CA THR A 88 -13.57 -8.42 -1.33
C THR A 88 -12.27 -7.83 -0.76
N ASP A 89 -11.55 -8.60 0.05
CA ASP A 89 -10.28 -8.21 0.64
C ASP A 89 -9.22 -7.92 -0.42
N TYR A 90 -9.10 -8.79 -1.43
CA TYR A 90 -8.18 -8.61 -2.55
C TYR A 90 -8.52 -7.40 -3.41
N ILE A 91 -9.79 -7.23 -3.79
CA ILE A 91 -10.23 -6.06 -4.58
C ILE A 91 -9.96 -4.76 -3.80
N PHE A 92 -10.21 -4.77 -2.49
CA PHE A 92 -9.95 -3.62 -1.64
C PHE A 92 -8.46 -3.29 -1.52
N HIS A 93 -7.60 -4.31 -1.39
CA HIS A 93 -6.16 -4.12 -1.37
C HIS A 93 -5.63 -3.57 -2.69
N ILE A 94 -6.11 -4.07 -3.83
CA ILE A 94 -5.79 -3.54 -5.17
C ILE A 94 -6.21 -2.07 -5.26
N PHE A 95 -7.43 -1.74 -4.82
CA PHE A 95 -7.93 -0.36 -4.85
C PHE A 95 -7.04 0.59 -4.03
N MET A 96 -6.66 0.21 -2.81
CA MET A 96 -5.77 1.03 -1.97
C MET A 96 -4.36 1.16 -2.55
N THR A 97 -3.84 0.09 -3.16
CA THR A 97 -2.53 0.10 -3.83
C THR A 97 -2.53 1.03 -5.04
N LEU A 98 -3.56 0.97 -5.89
CA LEU A 98 -3.73 1.88 -7.02
C LEU A 98 -3.84 3.33 -6.56
N LEU A 99 -4.56 3.59 -5.47
CA LEU A 99 -4.68 4.92 -4.91
C LEU A 99 -3.32 5.43 -4.39
N SER A 100 -2.53 4.57 -3.76
CA SER A 100 -1.16 4.91 -3.35
C SER A 100 -0.26 5.23 -4.54
N ILE A 101 -0.34 4.46 -5.63
CA ILE A 101 0.40 4.75 -6.87
C ILE A 101 0.00 6.14 -7.40
N PHE A 102 -1.30 6.45 -7.41
CA PHE A 102 -1.79 7.72 -7.89
C PHE A 102 -1.30 8.91 -7.05
N VAL A 103 -1.29 8.78 -5.72
CA VAL A 103 -0.70 9.79 -4.84
C VAL A 103 0.76 10.06 -5.21
N ILE A 104 1.59 9.03 -5.31
CA ILE A 104 3.02 9.24 -5.53
C ILE A 104 3.29 9.72 -6.97
N PHE A 105 2.47 9.31 -7.94
CA PHE A 105 2.51 9.89 -9.29
C PHE A 105 2.29 11.41 -9.25
N THR A 106 1.22 11.87 -8.59
CA THR A 106 0.98 13.33 -8.45
C THR A 106 2.08 14.05 -7.69
N PHE A 107 2.73 13.39 -6.72
CA PHE A 107 3.86 13.94 -5.99
C PHE A 107 5.13 14.07 -6.86
N SER A 108 5.38 13.12 -7.77
CA SER A 108 6.52 13.19 -8.69
C SER A 108 6.45 14.36 -9.67
N LEU A 109 5.24 14.83 -9.98
CA LEU A 109 5.04 16.05 -10.78
C LEU A 109 5.52 17.31 -10.06
N VAL A 110 5.74 17.26 -8.75
CA VAL A 110 6.19 18.40 -7.92
C VAL A 110 7.72 18.48 -7.83
N GLN A 111 8.45 17.37 -7.98
CA GLN A 111 9.88 17.27 -7.62
C GLN A 111 10.87 17.21 -8.80
N ASP A 112 10.46 17.45 -10.04
CA ASP A 112 11.35 17.49 -11.23
C ASP A 112 12.42 16.39 -11.26
N GLY A 113 12.01 15.14 -10.96
CA GLY A 113 12.93 14.02 -10.82
C GLY A 113 12.26 12.68 -11.10
N PHE A 114 12.59 12.05 -12.23
CA PHE A 114 12.11 10.71 -12.58
C PHE A 114 12.59 9.64 -11.58
N HIS A 115 13.63 9.91 -10.79
CA HIS A 115 14.20 8.95 -9.86
C HIS A 115 13.21 8.52 -8.76
N HIS A 116 12.27 9.38 -8.38
CA HIS A 116 11.26 9.05 -7.37
C HIS A 116 10.29 7.93 -7.82
N LEU A 117 10.10 7.74 -9.13
CA LEU A 117 9.29 6.66 -9.69
C LEU A 117 9.87 5.27 -9.38
N PHE A 118 11.19 5.10 -9.36
CA PHE A 118 11.80 3.82 -9.02
C PHE A 118 11.56 3.46 -7.54
N GLY A 119 11.61 4.46 -6.67
CA GLY A 119 11.18 4.33 -5.28
C GLY A 119 9.71 3.89 -5.15
N MET A 120 8.81 4.45 -5.96
CA MET A 120 7.39 4.04 -6.00
C MET A 120 7.23 2.56 -6.39
N ILE A 121 7.92 2.16 -7.45
CA ILE A 121 7.83 0.81 -8.01
C ILE A 121 8.28 -0.20 -6.95
N MET A 122 9.35 0.11 -6.21
CA MET A 122 9.85 -0.73 -5.13
C MET A 122 8.84 -0.85 -3.99
N ILE A 123 8.34 0.27 -3.47
CA ILE A 123 7.34 0.30 -2.38
C ILE A 123 6.09 -0.48 -2.78
N THR A 124 5.63 -0.31 -4.01
CA THR A 124 4.47 -1.03 -4.57
C THR A 124 4.71 -2.53 -4.63
N GLY A 125 5.87 -2.95 -5.16
CA GLY A 125 6.22 -4.37 -5.23
C GLY A 125 6.34 -5.02 -3.85
N VAL A 126 6.99 -4.34 -2.90
CA VAL A 126 7.10 -4.79 -1.52
C VAL A 126 5.72 -4.89 -0.86
N ASN A 127 4.84 -3.90 -1.04
CA ASN A 127 3.48 -3.95 -0.54
C ASN A 127 2.73 -5.21 -1.02
N LEU A 128 2.77 -5.50 -2.33
CA LEU A 128 2.14 -6.68 -2.91
C LEU A 128 2.73 -7.99 -2.36
N LEU A 129 4.05 -8.06 -2.16
CA LEU A 129 4.72 -9.22 -1.56
C LEU A 129 4.24 -9.46 -0.12
N ILE A 130 4.19 -8.42 0.72
CA ILE A 130 3.74 -8.56 2.10
C ILE A 130 2.25 -8.93 2.15
N ALA A 131 1.42 -8.32 1.30
CA ALA A 131 0.02 -8.70 1.18
C ALA A 131 -0.15 -10.17 0.79
N SER A 132 0.68 -10.66 -0.14
CA SER A 132 0.72 -12.08 -0.54
C SER A 132 1.04 -12.99 0.65
N LEU A 133 2.03 -12.61 1.47
CA LEU A 133 2.37 -13.34 2.70
C LEU A 133 1.20 -13.33 3.69
N TYR A 134 0.59 -12.17 3.94
CA TYR A 134 -0.57 -12.04 4.80
C TYR A 134 -1.70 -13.01 4.40
N TYR A 135 -2.06 -13.06 3.12
CA TYR A 135 -3.12 -13.95 2.65
C TYR A 135 -2.75 -15.43 2.69
N THR A 136 -1.47 -15.76 2.53
CA THR A 136 -0.99 -17.15 2.64
C THR A 136 -1.14 -17.68 4.07
N PHE A 137 -0.96 -16.82 5.07
CA PHE A 137 -1.04 -17.18 6.48
C PHE A 137 -2.38 -16.84 7.15
N PHE A 138 -3.33 -16.29 6.40
CA PHE A 138 -4.65 -15.88 6.90
C PHE A 138 -5.41 -16.98 7.66
N ALA A 139 -5.21 -18.25 7.27
CA ALA A 139 -5.85 -19.40 7.91
C ALA A 139 -5.08 -19.97 9.12
N ALA A 140 -3.87 -19.48 9.40
CA ALA A 140 -2.99 -20.08 10.41
C ALA A 140 -3.24 -19.46 11.80
N GLU A 141 -3.38 -20.30 12.83
CA GLU A 141 -3.85 -19.86 14.16
C GLU A 141 -2.97 -18.81 14.86
N TRP A 142 -1.65 -18.88 14.66
CA TRP A 142 -0.66 -17.90 15.12
C TRP A 142 -0.83 -16.50 14.51
N PHE A 143 -1.55 -16.36 13.38
CA PHE A 143 -1.85 -15.06 12.77
C PHE A 143 -2.97 -14.30 13.49
N LYS A 144 -3.65 -14.86 14.50
CA LYS A 144 -4.70 -14.15 15.28
C LYS A 144 -4.17 -12.96 16.08
N ASN A 145 -2.85 -12.84 16.28
CA ASN A 145 -2.27 -11.73 17.02
C ASN A 145 -2.09 -10.49 16.12
N VAL A 146 -2.91 -9.47 16.37
CA VAL A 146 -2.89 -8.18 15.66
C VAL A 146 -1.49 -7.55 15.65
N ASN A 147 -0.71 -7.67 16.73
CA ASN A 147 0.62 -7.06 16.82
C ASN A 147 1.61 -7.69 15.83
N ILE A 148 1.52 -9.00 15.60
CA ILE A 148 2.38 -9.72 14.65
C ILE A 148 2.04 -9.26 13.23
N MET A 149 0.75 -9.14 12.92
CA MET A 149 0.31 -8.65 11.62
C MET A 149 0.81 -7.21 11.37
N VAL A 150 0.73 -6.34 12.37
CA VAL A 150 1.15 -4.93 12.28
C VAL A 150 2.66 -4.86 12.05
N ALA A 151 3.45 -5.64 12.79
CA ALA A 151 4.91 -5.68 12.63
C ALA A 151 5.32 -6.22 11.26
N LEU A 152 4.67 -7.27 10.77
CA LEU A 152 4.95 -7.88 9.47
C LEU A 152 4.69 -6.91 8.31
N TYR A 153 3.81 -5.94 8.50
CA TYR A 153 3.50 -4.89 7.52
C TYR A 153 4.37 -3.64 7.66
N LEU A 154 4.47 -3.07 8.87
CA LEU A 154 5.19 -1.82 9.11
C LEU A 154 6.68 -1.97 8.95
N VAL A 155 7.28 -3.09 9.38
CA VAL A 155 8.74 -3.25 9.38
C VAL A 155 9.30 -3.27 7.96
N PRO A 156 8.82 -4.11 7.02
CA PRO A 156 9.40 -4.13 5.68
C PRO A 156 9.04 -2.89 4.85
N MET A 157 7.84 -2.33 5.04
CA MET A 157 7.46 -1.06 4.39
C MET A 157 8.29 0.12 4.90
N GLY A 158 8.47 0.23 6.22
CA GLY A 158 9.30 1.25 6.84
C GLY A 158 10.77 1.10 6.44
N PHE A 159 11.28 -0.12 6.39
CA PHE A 159 12.65 -0.39 5.93
C PHE A 159 12.83 0.01 4.46
N THR A 160 11.90 -0.37 3.57
CA THR A 160 11.94 0.02 2.16
C THR A 160 11.87 1.54 2.01
N PHE A 161 11.04 2.21 2.80
CA PHE A 161 10.98 3.66 2.74
C PHE A 161 12.28 4.31 3.22
N MET A 162 12.82 3.92 4.38
CA MET A 162 14.00 4.54 4.98
C MET A 162 15.31 4.21 4.25
N PHE A 163 15.47 2.99 3.77
CA PHE A 163 16.75 2.50 3.22
C PHE A 163 16.76 2.40 1.70
N TYR A 164 15.63 2.66 1.02
CA TYR A 164 15.56 2.63 -0.43
C TYR A 164 14.99 3.92 -1.01
N TYR A 165 13.84 4.38 -0.51
CA TYR A 165 13.20 5.61 -1.02
C TYR A 165 13.91 6.89 -0.57
N MET A 166 14.24 7.03 0.73
CA MET A 166 14.95 8.20 1.24
C MET A 166 16.35 8.40 0.63
N PRO A 167 17.18 7.36 0.43
CA PRO A 167 18.45 7.52 -0.27
C PRO A 167 18.29 8.08 -1.69
N MET A 168 17.24 7.70 -2.43
CA MET A 168 16.96 8.30 -3.75
C MET A 168 16.65 9.80 -3.70
N LEU A 169 16.04 10.29 -2.61
CA LEU A 169 15.80 11.72 -2.41
C LEU A 169 17.11 12.49 -2.16
N ASN A 170 18.09 11.85 -1.52
CA ASN A 170 19.36 12.48 -1.10
C ASN A 170 20.52 12.22 -2.07
N LEU A 171 20.29 11.45 -3.15
CA LEU A 171 21.30 11.06 -4.13
C LEU A 171 21.68 12.17 -5.13
N LEU A 172 21.00 13.33 -5.09
CA LEU A 172 21.19 14.50 -5.96
C LEU A 172 22.55 15.22 -5.84
N GLY A 173 23.57 14.58 -5.29
CA GLY A 173 24.94 15.14 -5.21
C GLY A 173 26.06 14.12 -5.01
N ALA A 174 25.75 12.82 -5.00
CA ALA A 174 26.75 11.76 -4.83
C ALA A 174 26.81 10.95 -6.12
N ASP A 175 28.01 10.75 -6.66
CA ASP A 175 28.32 10.02 -7.90
C ASP A 175 28.04 8.50 -7.80
N LEU A 176 27.12 8.09 -6.92
CA LEU A 176 26.74 6.70 -6.65
C LEU A 176 26.15 6.01 -7.89
N SER A 177 25.60 6.75 -8.84
CA SER A 177 25.15 6.22 -10.14
C SER A 177 26.29 5.70 -11.02
N THR A 178 27.55 6.08 -10.75
CA THR A 178 28.73 5.56 -11.47
C THR A 178 29.16 4.18 -10.98
N ILE A 179 28.62 3.72 -9.85
CA ILE A 179 28.90 2.40 -9.29
C ILE A 179 27.80 1.44 -9.78
N PRO A 180 28.12 0.43 -10.62
CA PRO A 180 27.12 -0.43 -11.27
C PRO A 180 26.16 -1.15 -10.31
N GLN A 181 26.63 -1.45 -9.10
CA GLN A 181 25.84 -2.11 -8.06
C GLN A 181 24.70 -1.20 -7.55
N TRP A 182 24.98 0.09 -7.37
CA TRP A 182 23.98 1.07 -6.93
C TRP A 182 23.00 1.40 -8.05
N GLU A 183 23.47 1.48 -9.29
CA GLU A 183 22.61 1.65 -10.46
C GLU A 183 21.60 0.49 -10.58
N PHE A 184 22.06 -0.76 -10.44
CA PHE A 184 21.19 -1.92 -10.43
C PHE A 184 20.18 -1.86 -9.29
N ILE A 185 20.65 -1.61 -8.06
CA ILE A 185 19.79 -1.56 -6.88
C ILE A 185 18.73 -0.49 -7.04
N LEU A 186 19.10 0.73 -7.48
CA LEU A 186 18.20 1.89 -7.49
C LEU A 186 17.22 1.89 -8.67
N TYR A 187 17.62 1.37 -9.82
CA TYR A 187 16.86 1.53 -11.07
C TYR A 187 16.34 0.22 -11.66
N THR A 188 17.01 -0.90 -11.42
CA THR A 188 16.62 -2.19 -12.03
C THR A 188 15.86 -3.09 -11.05
N LEU A 189 16.32 -3.20 -9.81
CA LEU A 189 15.69 -4.03 -8.77
C LEU A 189 14.20 -3.73 -8.55
N PRO A 190 13.70 -2.48 -8.57
CA PRO A 190 12.28 -2.19 -8.40
C PRO A 190 11.39 -2.96 -9.34
N TYR A 191 11.77 -3.06 -10.62
CA TYR A 191 10.98 -3.75 -11.62
C TYR A 191 10.87 -5.25 -11.33
N PHE A 192 11.98 -5.88 -10.89
CA PHE A 192 11.96 -7.28 -10.48
C PHE A 192 11.09 -7.51 -9.24
N VAL A 193 11.19 -6.62 -8.25
CA VAL A 193 10.38 -6.70 -7.02
C VAL A 193 8.89 -6.48 -7.32
N LEU A 194 8.55 -5.56 -8.22
CA LEU A 194 7.18 -5.36 -8.66
C LEU A 194 6.65 -6.58 -9.43
N ALA A 195 7.41 -7.10 -10.39
CA ALA A 195 7.01 -8.28 -11.15
C ALA A 195 6.80 -9.50 -10.24
N ALA A 196 7.73 -9.73 -9.30
CA ALA A 196 7.61 -10.77 -8.28
C ALA A 196 6.37 -10.55 -7.42
N GLY A 197 6.13 -9.33 -6.93
CA GLY A 197 4.96 -9.00 -6.11
C GLY A 197 3.63 -9.21 -6.83
N ILE A 198 3.52 -8.83 -8.11
CA ILE A 198 2.32 -9.07 -8.92
C ILE A 198 2.08 -10.57 -9.09
N LEU A 199 3.14 -11.33 -9.42
CA LEU A 199 3.05 -12.78 -9.62
C LEU A 199 2.65 -13.50 -8.33
N THR A 200 3.32 -13.19 -7.21
CA THR A 200 2.98 -13.81 -5.92
C THR A 200 1.56 -13.46 -5.52
N PHE A 201 1.14 -12.21 -5.67
CA PHE A 201 -0.19 -11.76 -5.28
C PHE A 201 -1.30 -12.43 -6.11
N ALA A 202 -1.07 -12.59 -7.41
CA ALA A 202 -1.98 -13.34 -8.28
C ALA A 202 -2.04 -14.83 -7.87
N VAL A 203 -0.89 -15.46 -7.63
CA VAL A 203 -0.84 -16.87 -7.20
C VAL A 203 -1.54 -17.06 -5.85
N THR A 204 -1.30 -16.19 -4.87
CA THR A 204 -1.92 -16.29 -3.54
C THR A 204 -3.42 -16.09 -3.60
N TYR A 205 -3.93 -15.26 -4.51
CA TYR A 205 -5.36 -15.11 -4.74
C TYR A 205 -5.99 -16.45 -5.15
N PHE A 206 -5.43 -17.09 -6.18
CA PHE A 206 -5.96 -18.36 -6.69
C PHE A 206 -5.85 -19.50 -5.68
N THR A 207 -4.74 -19.57 -4.92
CA THR A 207 -4.57 -20.60 -3.89
C THR A 207 -5.54 -20.39 -2.73
N ALA A 208 -5.71 -19.16 -2.24
CA ALA A 208 -6.65 -18.83 -1.16
C ALA A 208 -8.11 -19.11 -1.56
N GLN A 209 -8.50 -18.75 -2.78
CA GLN A 209 -9.83 -19.06 -3.33
C GLN A 209 -10.09 -20.58 -3.39
N LYS A 210 -9.09 -21.36 -3.82
CA LYS A 210 -9.20 -22.83 -3.90
C LYS A 210 -9.27 -23.50 -2.51
N GLN A 211 -8.57 -22.94 -1.51
CA GLN A 211 -8.63 -23.44 -0.13
C GLN A 211 -9.97 -23.12 0.54
N ALA A 212 -10.49 -21.91 0.34
CA ALA A 212 -11.76 -21.48 0.95
C ALA A 212 -12.95 -22.35 0.52
N ALA A 213 -13.03 -22.71 -0.77
CA ALA A 213 -14.07 -23.56 -1.34
C ALA A 213 -14.17 -24.97 -0.71
N LYS A 214 -13.13 -25.41 0.02
CA LYS A 214 -13.15 -26.70 0.73
C LYS A 214 -13.79 -26.62 2.13
N SER A 215 -14.14 -25.42 2.62
CA SER A 215 -14.54 -25.17 4.01
C SER A 215 -15.77 -24.24 4.10
N ASP A 216 -16.70 -24.40 3.16
CA ASP A 216 -17.57 -23.35 2.62
C ASP A 216 -18.74 -22.84 3.50
N VAL A 217 -18.71 -23.07 4.81
CA VAL A 217 -19.68 -22.43 5.73
C VAL A 217 -18.91 -21.73 6.85
N ILE A 218 -19.28 -20.47 7.11
CA ILE A 218 -18.80 -19.67 8.26
C ILE A 218 -19.50 -20.17 9.52
#